data_AF-A0A4Y6RI50-F1
#
_entry.id   AF-A0A4Y6RI50-F1
#
_cell.length_a   1.000
_cell.length_b   1.000
_cell.length_c   1.000
_cell.angle_alpha   90.00
_cell.angle_beta   90.00
_cell.angle_gamma   90.00
#
_symmetry.space_group_name_H-M   'P 1'
#
loop_
_entity.id
_entity.type
_entity.pdbx_description
1 polymer ?
#
loop_
_entity_poly.entity_id
_entity_poly.type
_entity_poly.pdbx_seq_one_letter_code
_entity_poly.pdbx_strand_id
1 'polypeptide(L)'
;MGATDFRAAAPGRARSGQGGVMRRLLLSAALALACSAPAMANDGIGSVSAGGIIVGKTDAVAMKKEVLTVSTDLIKVEYEFLNESASDVEETIIFPLPAYQAGYHQSPTYYGQPQQFSIEVDGKRKDYQTVLLAKLDGRDVTARLAQLGLSDAQVAYFPSFSPFEKKVAPVTAAQKKAMVAEGLLAKLSEDDEWVPAWSVTVVYQWQQKFPAGKTVRVRHQYAPFVAAGPGASYLGEGKEFEQKYCGDKAFYKTWNRLAAQQGEGGFVNAKWVSYILKTGNTWKNGIEDFTLNLVKGKPDELISLCFPGTFTKINPTTLQVKLRNFRPQQDLNVYFGNVEGGSENTGEAPALRPHYLLKK
;
A
#
# COMPACT_ATOMS: atom_id res chain seq x y z
N MET A 1 78.55 -48.29 11.65
CA MET A 1 77.99 -46.97 12.01
C MET A 1 77.69 -46.27 10.69
N GLY A 2 76.43 -46.34 10.29
CA GLY A 2 75.98 -46.09 8.91
C GLY A 2 75.75 -44.60 8.63
N ALA A 3 76.21 -44.20 7.44
CA ALA A 3 76.10 -42.87 6.89
C ALA A 3 74.66 -42.49 6.56
N THR A 4 74.42 -41.20 6.73
CA THR A 4 73.22 -40.41 6.43
C THR A 4 72.91 -40.34 4.94
N ASP A 5 71.65 -40.52 4.57
CA ASP A 5 71.05 -39.84 3.41
C ASP A 5 69.54 -39.68 3.63
N PHE A 6 69.08 -38.43 3.61
CA PHE A 6 67.68 -38.05 3.76
C PHE A 6 67.06 -37.91 2.36
N ARG A 7 66.18 -38.84 1.97
CA ARG A 7 65.17 -38.56 0.93
C ARG A 7 63.91 -39.42 1.05
N ALA A 8 62.79 -38.71 1.06
CA ALA A 8 61.44 -39.05 0.58
C ALA A 8 60.68 -40.23 1.22
N ALA A 9 59.57 -39.90 1.88
CA ALA A 9 58.36 -40.72 1.87
C ALA A 9 57.12 -39.81 1.87
N ALA A 10 56.24 -40.07 0.91
CA ALA A 10 54.97 -39.38 0.68
C ALA A 10 53.94 -39.63 1.80
N PRO A 11 52.89 -38.80 1.92
CA PRO A 11 51.61 -39.26 2.40
C PRO A 11 50.59 -39.38 1.26
N GLY A 12 49.75 -40.40 1.42
CA GLY A 12 48.81 -40.90 0.44
C GLY A 12 47.61 -39.99 0.20
N ARG A 13 46.92 -40.32 -0.89
CA ARG A 13 45.63 -39.78 -1.34
C ARG A 13 44.61 -39.65 -0.19
N ALA A 14 44.14 -38.42 0.03
CA ALA A 14 42.79 -38.18 0.53
C ALA A 14 41.90 -37.79 -0.66
N ARG A 15 40.82 -38.55 -0.85
CA ARG A 15 39.80 -38.34 -1.89
C ARG A 15 39.02 -37.05 -1.66
N SER A 16 38.82 -36.36 -2.77
CA SER A 16 37.89 -35.26 -3.03
C SER A 16 36.50 -35.44 -2.40
N GLY A 17 35.96 -34.36 -1.81
CA GLY A 17 34.57 -34.38 -1.35
C GLY A 17 34.00 -33.10 -0.76
N GLN A 18 34.39 -31.90 -1.17
CA GLN A 18 33.64 -30.68 -0.83
C GLN A 18 33.63 -29.69 -2.01
N GLY A 19 32.64 -29.86 -2.89
CA GLY A 19 32.39 -28.96 -4.02
C GLY A 19 30.91 -28.78 -4.35
N GLY A 20 30.00 -29.10 -3.41
CA GLY A 20 28.56 -29.17 -3.69
C GLY A 20 27.66 -28.21 -2.93
N VAL A 21 28.11 -27.60 -1.83
CA VAL A 21 27.18 -26.93 -0.89
C VAL A 21 27.13 -25.41 -1.05
N MET A 22 28.16 -24.78 -1.64
CA MET A 22 28.21 -23.31 -1.74
C MET A 22 27.48 -22.72 -2.97
N ARG A 23 26.92 -23.54 -3.86
CA ARG A 23 26.29 -23.06 -5.11
C ARG A 23 24.76 -23.17 -5.15
N ARG A 24 24.12 -23.61 -4.05
CA ARG A 24 22.65 -23.71 -3.93
C ARG A 24 22.03 -22.73 -2.93
N LEU A 25 22.83 -21.93 -2.23
CA LEU A 25 22.35 -20.91 -1.29
C LEU A 25 22.23 -19.50 -1.91
N LEU A 26 22.61 -19.33 -3.18
CA LEU A 26 22.55 -18.04 -3.88
C LEU A 26 21.33 -17.88 -4.81
N LEU A 27 20.44 -18.87 -4.89
CA LEU A 27 19.21 -18.78 -5.71
C LEU A 27 17.92 -18.58 -4.90
N SER A 28 17.98 -18.58 -3.56
CA SER A 28 16.79 -18.44 -2.71
C SER A 28 16.60 -17.04 -2.13
N ALA A 29 17.60 -16.16 -2.22
CA ALA A 29 17.52 -14.77 -1.76
C ALA A 29 17.04 -13.78 -2.86
N ALA A 30 16.98 -14.22 -4.11
CA ALA A 30 16.63 -13.37 -5.25
C ALA A 30 15.14 -13.42 -5.67
N LEU A 31 14.31 -14.25 -5.00
CA LEU A 31 12.89 -14.45 -5.36
C LEU A 31 11.90 -13.90 -4.33
N ALA A 32 12.34 -12.96 -3.48
CA ALA A 32 11.48 -12.28 -2.49
C ALA A 32 11.33 -10.76 -2.73
N LEU A 33 11.94 -10.19 -3.79
CA LEU A 33 11.92 -8.76 -4.07
C LEU A 33 10.80 -8.28 -5.04
N ALA A 34 9.84 -9.14 -5.42
CA ALA A 34 8.85 -8.81 -6.46
C ALA A 34 7.41 -8.57 -6.00
N CYS A 35 7.15 -8.47 -4.69
CA CYS A 35 5.80 -8.22 -4.17
C CYS A 35 5.61 -6.79 -3.65
N SER A 36 6.00 -5.79 -4.44
CA SER A 36 5.36 -4.47 -4.33
C SER A 36 4.01 -4.55 -5.02
N ALA A 37 3.00 -5.09 -4.34
CA ALA A 37 1.63 -4.97 -4.82
C ALA A 37 1.34 -3.47 -5.04
N PRO A 38 0.83 -3.05 -6.20
CA PRO A 38 0.45 -1.66 -6.40
C PRO A 38 -0.60 -1.32 -5.34
N ALA A 39 -0.26 -0.44 -4.40
CA ALA A 39 -1.20 0.11 -3.44
C ALA A 39 -2.31 0.78 -4.25
N MET A 40 -3.58 0.43 -4.03
CA MET A 40 -4.71 0.97 -4.77
C MET A 40 -5.52 1.97 -3.95
N ALA A 41 -5.41 3.29 -4.18
CA ALA A 41 -6.26 4.30 -3.55
C ALA A 41 -6.34 5.58 -4.41
N ASN A 42 -7.36 5.65 -5.28
CA ASN A 42 -7.81 6.83 -6.04
C ASN A 42 -9.12 6.46 -6.76
N ASP A 43 -9.98 7.45 -7.01
CA ASP A 43 -11.26 7.25 -7.67
C ASP A 43 -11.04 6.82 -9.13
N GLY A 44 -11.71 5.72 -9.49
CA GLY A 44 -11.81 5.24 -10.86
C GLY A 44 -13.23 4.78 -11.15
N ILE A 45 -13.62 4.83 -12.42
CA ILE A 45 -14.81 4.08 -12.87
C ILE A 45 -14.45 2.61 -12.78
N GLY A 46 -15.38 1.77 -12.35
CA GLY A 46 -15.10 0.35 -12.29
C GLY A 46 -16.16 -0.45 -11.56
N SER A 47 -15.94 -1.76 -11.54
CA SER A 47 -16.78 -2.71 -10.82
C SER A 47 -15.89 -3.73 -10.12
N VAL A 48 -16.29 -4.18 -8.95
CA VAL A 48 -15.66 -5.35 -8.33
C VAL A 48 -16.41 -6.61 -8.74
N SER A 49 -15.70 -7.61 -9.25
CA SER A 49 -16.25 -8.91 -9.65
C SER A 49 -15.43 -10.05 -9.05
N ALA A 50 -15.87 -11.30 -9.25
CA ALA A 50 -15.12 -12.49 -8.83
C ALA A 50 -13.73 -12.64 -9.51
N GLY A 51 -13.39 -11.77 -10.46
CA GLY A 51 -12.05 -11.65 -11.07
C GLY A 51 -11.22 -10.49 -10.52
N GLY A 52 -11.69 -9.76 -9.50
CA GLY A 52 -11.05 -8.60 -8.91
C GLY A 52 -11.64 -7.26 -9.35
N ILE A 53 -10.88 -6.19 -9.09
CA ILE A 53 -11.25 -4.81 -9.43
C ILE A 53 -11.11 -4.62 -10.95
N ILE A 54 -12.24 -4.38 -11.62
CA ILE A 54 -12.27 -3.96 -13.02
C ILE A 54 -12.33 -2.45 -13.01
N VAL A 55 -11.36 -1.79 -13.63
CA VAL A 55 -11.37 -0.34 -13.83
C VAL A 55 -11.95 -0.07 -15.21
N GLY A 56 -13.09 0.62 -15.27
CA GLY A 56 -13.75 1.08 -16.48
C GLY A 56 -13.16 2.37 -17.02
N LYS A 57 -13.61 2.76 -18.22
CA LYS A 57 -13.29 4.04 -18.88
C LYS A 57 -14.56 4.65 -19.41
N THR A 58 -14.60 5.98 -19.43
CA THR A 58 -15.71 6.74 -20.05
C THR A 58 -15.15 7.87 -20.88
N ASP A 59 -15.75 8.08 -22.05
CA ASP A 59 -15.48 9.24 -22.92
C ASP A 59 -16.49 10.37 -22.69
N ALA A 60 -17.47 10.18 -21.80
CA ALA A 60 -18.49 11.17 -21.50
C ALA A 60 -18.08 12.11 -20.36
N VAL A 61 -17.37 11.60 -19.34
CA VAL A 61 -17.00 12.38 -18.16
C VAL A 61 -15.50 12.70 -18.18
N ALA A 62 -15.17 13.98 -18.08
CA ALA A 62 -13.80 14.47 -17.99
C ALA A 62 -13.46 14.93 -16.57
N MET A 63 -12.29 14.54 -16.05
CA MET A 63 -11.74 15.06 -14.79
C MET A 63 -11.07 16.42 -15.06
N LYS A 64 -11.78 17.51 -14.74
CA LYS A 64 -11.34 18.88 -14.99
C LYS A 64 -10.36 19.36 -13.92
N LYS A 65 -10.52 18.88 -12.69
CA LYS A 65 -9.68 19.28 -11.56
C LYS A 65 -9.50 18.15 -10.57
N GLU A 66 -8.30 18.08 -10.00
CA GLU A 66 -7.98 17.30 -8.80
C GLU A 66 -7.09 18.15 -7.88
N VAL A 67 -7.51 18.29 -6.62
CA VAL A 67 -6.67 18.81 -5.53
C VAL A 67 -6.45 17.69 -4.53
N LEU A 68 -5.27 17.10 -4.57
CA LEU A 68 -4.83 16.06 -3.66
C LEU A 68 -4.01 16.68 -2.53
N THR A 69 -4.43 16.45 -1.29
CA THR A 69 -3.69 16.82 -0.08
C THR A 69 -3.27 15.57 0.66
N VAL A 70 -1.97 15.49 0.97
CA VAL A 70 -1.33 14.32 1.59
C VAL A 70 -0.54 14.77 2.82
N SER A 71 -0.88 14.23 3.98
CA SER A 71 -0.08 14.24 5.20
C SER A 71 0.03 12.83 5.79
N THR A 72 0.71 12.68 6.91
CA THR A 72 0.74 11.42 7.67
C THR A 72 -0.61 11.06 8.31
N ASP A 73 -1.53 12.02 8.42
CA ASP A 73 -2.77 11.85 9.18
C ASP A 73 -4.03 12.08 8.33
N LEU A 74 -3.88 12.66 7.14
CA LEU A 74 -5.00 13.00 6.26
C LEU A 74 -4.60 12.85 4.78
N ILE A 75 -5.40 12.08 4.06
CA ILE A 75 -5.61 12.25 2.62
C ILE A 75 -6.94 12.98 2.44
N LYS A 76 -6.91 14.06 1.66
CA LYS A 76 -8.12 14.76 1.20
C LYS A 76 -8.00 14.98 -0.29
N VAL A 77 -9.05 14.64 -1.01
CA VAL A 77 -9.11 14.81 -2.46
C VAL A 77 -10.38 15.56 -2.83
N GLU A 78 -10.24 16.52 -3.74
CA GLU A 78 -11.33 17.33 -4.26
C GLU A 78 -11.28 17.29 -5.79
N TYR A 79 -12.33 16.76 -6.41
CA TYR A 79 -12.48 16.69 -7.86
C TYR A 79 -13.54 17.62 -8.39
N GLU A 80 -13.35 18.02 -9.64
CA GLU A 80 -14.42 18.53 -10.49
C GLU A 80 -14.51 17.66 -11.75
N PHE A 81 -15.64 16.96 -11.89
CA PHE A 81 -15.95 16.13 -13.05
C PHE A 81 -16.98 16.82 -13.93
N LEU A 82 -16.75 16.91 -15.24
CA LEU A 82 -17.70 17.45 -16.20
C LEU A 82 -18.23 16.32 -17.09
N ASN A 83 -19.55 16.12 -17.13
CA ASN A 83 -20.16 15.34 -18.20
C ASN A 83 -20.26 16.21 -19.46
N GLU A 84 -19.47 15.87 -20.47
CA GLU A 84 -19.41 16.56 -21.77
C GLU A 84 -20.46 16.04 -22.76
N SER A 85 -21.22 15.00 -22.42
CA SER A 85 -22.27 14.44 -23.27
C SER A 85 -23.61 15.19 -23.13
N ALA A 86 -24.50 14.97 -24.11
CA ALA A 86 -25.84 15.55 -24.13
C ALA A 86 -26.86 14.75 -23.29
N SER A 87 -26.45 13.66 -22.65
CA SER A 87 -27.30 12.80 -21.84
C SER A 87 -26.75 12.63 -20.43
N ASP A 88 -27.64 12.36 -19.48
CA ASP A 88 -27.21 11.95 -18.14
C ASP A 88 -26.40 10.65 -18.24
N VAL A 89 -25.33 10.55 -17.46
CA VAL A 89 -24.49 9.36 -17.36
C VAL A 89 -24.52 8.89 -15.91
N GLU A 90 -24.56 7.59 -15.71
CA GLU A 90 -24.43 6.98 -14.39
C GLU A 90 -23.29 5.97 -14.43
N GLU A 91 -22.33 6.11 -13.52
CA GLU A 91 -21.16 5.25 -13.42
C GLU A 91 -21.07 4.64 -12.02
N THR A 92 -20.55 3.42 -11.94
CA THR A 92 -20.08 2.87 -10.68
C THR A 92 -18.68 3.42 -10.40
N ILE A 93 -18.54 4.13 -9.29
CA ILE A 93 -17.24 4.61 -8.81
C ILE A 93 -16.71 3.63 -7.77
N ILE A 94 -15.43 3.30 -7.90
CA ILE A 94 -14.69 2.47 -6.97
C ILE A 94 -13.53 3.26 -6.38
N PHE A 95 -13.35 3.12 -5.08
CA PHE A 95 -12.24 3.62 -4.31
C PHE A 95 -11.62 2.44 -3.55
N PRO A 96 -10.70 1.69 -4.19
CA PRO A 96 -9.97 0.65 -3.48
C PRO A 96 -9.09 1.27 -2.39
N LEU A 97 -8.80 0.49 -1.36
CA LEU A 97 -7.78 0.79 -0.36
C LEU A 97 -6.52 -0.04 -0.67
N PRO A 98 -5.33 0.39 -0.21
CA PRO A 98 -4.12 -0.41 -0.34
C PRO A 98 -4.32 -1.81 0.24
N ALA A 99 -3.82 -2.81 -0.49
CA ALA A 99 -3.88 -4.19 -0.03
C ALA A 99 -2.95 -4.39 1.18
N TYR A 100 -3.37 -5.24 2.12
CA TYR A 100 -2.56 -5.67 3.25
C TYR A 100 -2.59 -7.19 3.39
N GLN A 101 -1.55 -7.80 3.94
CA GLN A 101 -1.54 -9.26 4.18
C GLN A 101 -2.51 -9.61 5.31
N ALA A 102 -3.33 -10.66 5.19
CA ALA A 102 -4.17 -11.08 6.31
C ALA A 102 -3.39 -11.85 7.38
N GLY A 103 -2.28 -12.48 6.97
CA GLY A 103 -1.33 -13.14 7.86
C GLY A 103 -0.13 -12.25 8.11
N TYR A 104 1.07 -12.81 7.98
CA TYR A 104 2.30 -12.15 8.43
C TYR A 104 2.55 -10.78 7.81
N HIS A 105 2.97 -9.85 8.67
CA HIS A 105 3.44 -8.52 8.29
C HIS A 105 4.93 -8.42 8.57
N GLN A 106 5.74 -8.22 7.53
CA GLN A 106 7.10 -7.74 7.73
C GLN A 106 7.03 -6.27 8.13
N SER A 107 7.97 -5.83 8.98
CA SER A 107 8.16 -4.41 9.22
C SER A 107 8.46 -3.71 7.89
N PRO A 108 7.83 -2.56 7.62
CA PRO A 108 6.95 -1.85 8.53
C PRO A 108 5.49 -2.26 8.42
N THR A 109 4.87 -2.29 9.58
CA THR A 109 3.48 -2.63 9.76
C THR A 109 2.60 -1.53 9.18
N TYR A 110 1.59 -1.94 8.41
CA TYR A 110 0.61 -1.04 7.83
C TYR A 110 -0.43 -0.66 8.88
N TYR A 111 -0.59 0.63 9.11
CA TYR A 111 -1.51 1.18 10.08
C TYR A 111 -2.45 2.17 9.39
N GLY A 112 -3.74 1.90 9.45
CA GLY A 112 -4.75 2.85 9.01
C GLY A 112 -6.03 2.18 8.57
N GLN A 113 -7.13 2.51 9.25
CA GLN A 113 -8.35 2.74 8.50
C GLN A 113 -8.06 3.96 7.64
N PRO A 114 -8.76 4.12 6.52
CA PRO A 114 -9.37 5.41 6.28
C PRO A 114 -10.37 5.69 7.41
N GLN A 115 -9.89 6.02 8.62
CA GLN A 115 -10.76 6.36 9.74
C GLN A 115 -11.62 7.50 9.23
N GLN A 116 -12.94 7.40 9.43
CA GLN A 116 -13.88 8.41 8.95
C GLN A 116 -13.85 8.63 7.43
N PHE A 117 -13.62 7.60 6.59
CA PHE A 117 -13.84 7.76 5.15
C PHE A 117 -15.22 8.37 4.93
N SER A 118 -15.19 9.58 4.41
CA SER A 118 -16.36 10.35 4.06
C SER A 118 -16.25 10.76 2.61
N ILE A 119 -17.40 10.79 1.96
CA ILE A 119 -17.55 11.28 0.62
C ILE A 119 -18.70 12.27 0.59
N GLU A 120 -18.46 13.39 -0.07
CA GLU A 120 -19.43 14.43 -0.36
C GLU A 120 -19.52 14.60 -1.88
N VAL A 121 -20.76 14.72 -2.37
CA VAL A 121 -21.07 15.03 -3.76
C VAL A 121 -21.90 16.31 -3.74
N ASP A 122 -21.38 17.35 -4.38
CA ASP A 122 -21.95 18.70 -4.38
C ASP A 122 -22.30 19.21 -2.97
N GLY A 123 -21.38 18.95 -2.02
CA GLY A 123 -21.51 19.35 -0.62
C GLY A 123 -22.48 18.51 0.22
N LYS A 124 -23.04 17.43 -0.33
CA LYS A 124 -23.93 16.52 0.38
C LYS A 124 -23.24 15.19 0.63
N ARG A 125 -23.35 14.67 1.85
CA ARG A 125 -22.81 13.34 2.20
C ARG A 125 -23.40 12.27 1.29
N LYS A 126 -22.53 11.43 0.73
CA LYS A 126 -22.88 10.28 -0.10
C LYS A 126 -22.59 9.00 0.69
N ASP A 127 -23.44 7.99 0.50
CA ASP A 127 -23.21 6.67 1.09
C ASP A 127 -22.51 5.75 0.09
N TYR A 128 -21.86 4.71 0.61
CA TYR A 128 -21.05 3.77 -0.16
C TYR A 128 -21.18 2.35 0.39
N GLN A 129 -20.94 1.39 -0.49
CA GLN A 129 -20.87 -0.03 -0.19
C GLN A 129 -19.41 -0.43 0.02
N THR A 130 -19.18 -1.46 0.83
CA THR A 130 -17.86 -2.08 1.00
C THR A 130 -17.84 -3.43 0.28
N VAL A 131 -16.86 -3.64 -0.58
CA VAL A 131 -16.54 -4.94 -1.18
C VAL A 131 -15.19 -5.41 -0.66
N LEU A 132 -15.12 -6.64 -0.18
CA LEU A 132 -13.88 -7.25 0.28
C LEU A 132 -13.37 -8.24 -0.78
N LEU A 133 -12.07 -8.16 -1.07
CA LEU A 133 -11.36 -9.10 -1.93
C LEU A 133 -10.22 -9.74 -1.15
N ALA A 134 -10.11 -11.07 -1.24
CA ALA A 134 -8.99 -11.84 -0.74
C ALA A 134 -8.22 -12.46 -1.92
N LYS A 135 -6.90 -12.25 -1.99
CA LYS A 135 -6.04 -12.78 -3.05
C LYS A 135 -4.88 -13.59 -2.51
N LEU A 136 -4.74 -14.81 -2.99
CA LEU A 136 -3.59 -15.69 -2.76
C LEU A 136 -2.80 -15.82 -4.06
N ASP A 137 -1.55 -15.34 -4.09
CA ASP A 137 -0.68 -15.35 -5.27
C ASP A 137 -1.36 -14.78 -6.53
N GLY A 138 -2.09 -13.67 -6.34
CA GLY A 138 -2.85 -12.99 -7.41
C GLY A 138 -4.20 -13.61 -7.76
N ARG A 139 -4.49 -14.83 -7.30
CA ARG A 139 -5.77 -15.52 -7.51
C ARG A 139 -6.80 -15.08 -6.46
N ASP A 140 -7.99 -14.73 -6.91
CA ASP A 140 -9.11 -14.41 -6.01
C ASP A 140 -9.59 -15.67 -5.28
N VAL A 141 -9.56 -15.63 -3.96
CA VAL A 141 -10.02 -16.72 -3.06
C VAL A 141 -11.22 -16.31 -2.21
N THR A 142 -11.79 -15.13 -2.45
CA THR A 142 -12.88 -14.55 -1.64
C THR A 142 -14.09 -15.49 -1.57
N ALA A 143 -14.59 -15.93 -2.73
CA ALA A 143 -15.74 -16.83 -2.78
C ALA A 143 -15.46 -18.18 -2.11
N ARG A 144 -14.21 -18.66 -2.17
CA ARG A 144 -13.83 -19.93 -1.53
C ARG A 144 -13.81 -19.79 -0.01
N LEU A 145 -13.26 -18.72 0.53
CA LEU A 145 -13.27 -18.45 1.97
C LEU A 145 -14.71 -18.32 2.51
N ALA A 146 -15.60 -17.67 1.75
CA ALA A 146 -17.02 -17.60 2.08
C ALA A 146 -17.71 -18.99 2.05
N GLN A 147 -17.39 -19.85 1.07
CA GLN A 147 -17.89 -21.24 1.03
C GLN A 147 -17.39 -22.09 2.19
N LEU A 148 -16.19 -21.81 2.70
CA LEU A 148 -15.67 -22.41 3.94
C LEU A 148 -16.35 -21.82 5.20
N GLY A 149 -17.25 -20.85 5.05
CA GLY A 149 -18.06 -20.27 6.14
C GLY A 149 -17.34 -19.18 6.92
N LEU A 150 -16.30 -18.55 6.36
CA LEU A 150 -15.70 -17.37 6.95
C LEU A 150 -16.57 -16.14 6.66
N SER A 151 -16.77 -15.30 7.66
CA SER A 151 -17.32 -13.95 7.48
C SER A 151 -16.27 -12.98 6.94
N ASP A 152 -16.71 -11.89 6.30
CA ASP A 152 -15.80 -10.83 5.82
C ASP A 152 -14.90 -10.30 6.93
N ALA A 153 -15.42 -10.20 8.16
CA ALA A 153 -14.64 -9.80 9.33
C ALA A 153 -13.51 -10.81 9.64
N GLN A 154 -13.78 -12.11 9.55
CA GLN A 154 -12.75 -13.14 9.73
C GLN A 154 -11.74 -13.17 8.57
N VAL A 155 -12.16 -12.82 7.35
CA VAL A 155 -11.25 -12.71 6.21
C VAL A 155 -10.35 -11.47 6.32
N ALA A 156 -10.90 -10.34 6.78
CA ALA A 156 -10.21 -9.07 6.92
C ALA A 156 -9.30 -8.96 8.15
N TYR A 157 -9.70 -9.58 9.27
CA TYR A 157 -9.08 -9.50 10.60
C TYR A 157 -8.87 -10.91 11.13
N PHE A 158 -7.98 -11.70 10.53
CA PHE A 158 -7.95 -13.11 10.85
C PHE A 158 -7.71 -13.38 12.35
N PRO A 159 -8.41 -14.35 12.98
CA PRO A 159 -8.47 -14.43 14.44
C PRO A 159 -7.12 -14.72 15.12
N SER A 160 -6.21 -15.46 14.46
CA SER A 160 -4.89 -15.77 15.03
C SER A 160 -3.84 -14.70 14.76
N PHE A 161 -4.03 -13.88 13.72
CA PHE A 161 -3.08 -12.85 13.33
C PHE A 161 -3.78 -11.75 12.53
N SER A 162 -3.68 -10.51 12.99
CA SER A 162 -4.25 -9.32 12.35
C SER A 162 -3.35 -8.12 12.67
N PRO A 163 -3.12 -7.19 11.72
CA PRO A 163 -2.36 -5.96 12.01
C PRO A 163 -3.17 -4.97 12.86
N PHE A 164 -4.47 -5.21 12.98
CA PHE A 164 -5.41 -4.35 13.67
C PHE A 164 -5.81 -4.94 15.01
N GLU A 165 -6.02 -4.08 16.00
CA GLU A 165 -6.58 -4.41 17.31
C GLU A 165 -8.09 -4.74 17.25
N LYS A 166 -8.47 -5.69 16.39
CA LYS A 166 -9.86 -6.10 16.16
C LYS A 166 -10.02 -7.59 16.39
N LYS A 167 -10.70 -7.94 17.49
CA LYS A 167 -11.04 -9.33 17.82
C LYS A 167 -12.23 -9.79 16.98
N VAL A 168 -12.12 -10.97 16.39
CA VAL A 168 -13.19 -11.65 15.66
C VAL A 168 -13.36 -13.07 16.19
N ALA A 169 -14.48 -13.72 15.84
CA ALA A 169 -14.73 -15.10 16.24
C ALA A 169 -13.67 -16.06 15.66
N PRO A 170 -13.17 -17.04 16.43
CA PRO A 170 -12.19 -18.01 15.95
C PRO A 170 -12.77 -18.86 14.81
N VAL A 171 -11.90 -19.35 13.92
CA VAL A 171 -12.29 -20.37 12.93
C VAL A 171 -12.40 -21.73 13.59
N THR A 172 -13.33 -22.56 13.12
CA THR A 172 -13.51 -23.94 13.62
C THR A 172 -12.35 -24.84 13.21
N ALA A 173 -12.18 -25.98 13.90
CA ALA A 173 -11.17 -26.97 13.53
C ALA A 173 -11.37 -27.52 12.10
N ALA A 174 -12.64 -27.68 11.66
CA ALA A 174 -12.98 -28.10 10.31
C ALA A 174 -12.56 -27.06 9.26
N GLN A 175 -12.86 -25.78 9.52
CA GLN A 175 -12.42 -24.67 8.67
C GLN A 175 -10.90 -24.61 8.57
N LYS A 176 -10.20 -24.67 9.70
CA LYS A 176 -8.73 -24.69 9.74
C LYS A 176 -8.16 -25.85 8.92
N LYS A 177 -8.68 -27.06 9.13
CA LYS A 177 -8.23 -28.25 8.39
C LYS A 177 -8.41 -28.10 6.87
N ALA A 178 -9.57 -27.60 6.44
CA ALA A 178 -9.84 -27.36 5.02
C ALA A 178 -8.91 -26.29 4.43
N MET A 179 -8.73 -25.16 5.13
CA MET A 179 -7.84 -24.09 4.68
C MET A 179 -6.36 -24.53 4.61
N VAL A 180 -5.89 -25.36 5.53
CA VAL A 180 -4.54 -25.96 5.47
C VAL A 180 -4.41 -26.88 4.25
N ALA A 181 -5.39 -27.76 4.02
CA ALA A 181 -5.36 -28.68 2.88
C ALA A 181 -5.37 -27.97 1.51
N GLU A 182 -5.96 -26.78 1.45
CA GLU A 182 -6.06 -25.95 0.24
C GLU A 182 -4.93 -24.91 0.11
N GLY A 183 -3.99 -24.86 1.06
CA GLY A 183 -2.90 -23.88 1.08
C GLY A 183 -3.34 -22.44 1.33
N LEU A 184 -4.54 -22.24 1.88
CA LEU A 184 -5.06 -20.92 2.27
C LEU A 184 -4.43 -20.45 3.60
N LEU A 185 -3.96 -21.38 4.43
CA LEU A 185 -3.10 -21.09 5.56
C LEU A 185 -1.67 -21.55 5.26
N ALA A 186 -0.69 -20.78 5.74
CA ALA A 186 0.73 -21.07 5.64
C ALA A 186 1.41 -20.97 7.02
N LYS A 187 2.58 -21.60 7.14
CA LYS A 187 3.52 -21.40 8.24
C LYS A 187 4.76 -20.68 7.71
N LEU A 188 5.36 -19.81 8.53
CA LEU A 188 6.61 -19.12 8.17
C LEU A 188 7.84 -19.94 8.54
N SER A 189 7.74 -20.76 9.58
CA SER A 189 8.69 -21.80 9.98
C SER A 189 7.95 -23.02 10.54
N GLU A 190 8.66 -24.14 10.74
CA GLU A 190 8.02 -25.39 11.19
C GLU A 190 7.31 -25.24 12.55
N ASP A 191 7.85 -24.38 13.42
CA ASP A 191 7.35 -24.12 14.77
C ASP A 191 6.26 -23.04 14.84
N ASP A 192 6.01 -22.32 13.75
CA ASP A 192 5.03 -21.24 13.74
C ASP A 192 3.58 -21.71 13.71
N GLU A 193 2.70 -20.80 14.15
CA GLU A 193 1.26 -20.95 13.97
C GLU A 193 0.86 -20.81 12.49
N TRP A 194 -0.25 -21.46 12.15
CA TRP A 194 -0.87 -21.29 10.84
C TRP A 194 -1.49 -19.90 10.73
N VAL A 195 -1.04 -19.13 9.74
CA VAL A 195 -1.54 -17.79 9.43
C VAL A 195 -2.13 -17.74 8.01
N PRO A 196 -3.03 -16.80 7.71
CA PRO A 196 -3.52 -16.59 6.35
C PRO A 196 -2.40 -16.37 5.35
N ALA A 197 -2.52 -17.00 4.19
CA ALA A 197 -1.61 -16.81 3.07
C ALA A 197 -2.11 -15.75 2.06
N TRP A 198 -3.33 -15.21 2.25
CA TRP A 198 -3.93 -14.24 1.34
C TRP A 198 -3.66 -12.78 1.77
N SER A 199 -3.67 -11.89 0.80
CA SER A 199 -3.83 -10.45 1.00
C SER A 199 -5.30 -10.05 0.92
N VAL A 200 -5.65 -8.96 1.59
CA VAL A 200 -6.98 -8.36 1.61
C VAL A 200 -6.94 -7.01 0.93
N THR A 201 -7.92 -6.73 0.09
CA THR A 201 -8.21 -5.42 -0.47
C THR A 201 -9.65 -5.06 -0.14
N VAL A 202 -9.85 -3.91 0.51
CA VAL A 202 -11.18 -3.37 0.77
C VAL A 202 -11.47 -2.29 -0.26
N VAL A 203 -12.65 -2.33 -0.86
CA VAL A 203 -13.06 -1.39 -1.91
C VAL A 203 -14.34 -0.69 -1.48
N TYR A 204 -14.33 0.64 -1.47
CA TYR A 204 -15.54 1.43 -1.33
C TYR A 204 -16.14 1.68 -2.71
N GLN A 205 -17.45 1.49 -2.85
CA GLN A 205 -18.14 1.55 -4.13
C GLN A 205 -19.44 2.33 -4.00
N TRP A 206 -19.76 3.19 -4.97
CA TRP A 206 -21.07 3.85 -5.03
C TRP A 206 -21.48 4.16 -6.47
N GLN A 207 -22.79 4.33 -6.68
CA GLN A 207 -23.33 4.83 -7.94
C GLN A 207 -23.24 6.37 -7.98
N GLN A 208 -22.68 6.91 -9.06
CA GLN A 208 -22.57 8.33 -9.29
C GLN A 208 -23.28 8.74 -10.58
N LYS A 209 -24.23 9.66 -10.44
CA LYS A 209 -24.88 10.32 -11.58
C LYS A 209 -24.10 11.57 -11.96
N PHE A 210 -23.83 11.74 -13.25
CA PHE A 210 -23.26 12.93 -13.85
C PHE A 210 -24.30 13.52 -14.84
N PRO A 211 -25.03 14.58 -14.46
CA PRO A 211 -26.04 15.17 -15.34
C PRO A 211 -25.44 15.77 -16.61
N ALA A 212 -26.16 15.70 -17.73
CA ALA A 212 -25.72 16.21 -19.03
C ALA A 212 -25.18 17.66 -18.96
N GLY A 213 -23.97 17.90 -19.45
CA GLY A 213 -23.37 19.24 -19.50
C GLY A 213 -23.12 19.90 -18.13
N LYS A 214 -23.16 19.15 -17.02
CA LYS A 214 -22.97 19.67 -15.66
C LYS A 214 -21.66 19.21 -15.05
N THR A 215 -21.11 20.07 -14.19
CA THR A 215 -20.02 19.74 -13.29
C THR A 215 -20.56 19.14 -12.00
N VAL A 216 -19.99 18.01 -11.60
CA VAL A 216 -20.19 17.37 -10.29
C VAL A 216 -18.92 17.56 -9.48
N ARG A 217 -19.05 18.05 -8.25
CA ARG A 217 -17.93 18.19 -7.32
C ARG A 217 -17.93 17.03 -6.34
N VAL A 218 -16.82 16.32 -6.26
CA VAL A 218 -16.66 15.19 -5.34
C VAL A 218 -15.53 15.50 -4.39
N ARG A 219 -15.76 15.28 -3.10
CA ARG A 219 -14.73 15.38 -2.08
C ARG A 219 -14.74 14.10 -1.27
N HIS A 220 -13.57 13.53 -1.03
CA HIS A 220 -13.42 12.44 -0.09
C HIS A 220 -12.18 12.66 0.76
N GLN A 221 -12.23 12.17 1.99
CA GLN A 221 -11.15 12.32 2.94
C GLN A 221 -11.07 11.11 3.85
N TYR A 222 -9.86 10.83 4.31
CA TYR A 222 -9.58 9.70 5.17
C TYR A 222 -8.17 9.77 5.78
N ALA A 223 -7.96 9.07 6.89
CA ALA A 223 -6.61 8.83 7.41
C ALA A 223 -5.84 7.85 6.51
N PRO A 224 -4.61 8.15 6.06
CA PRO A 224 -3.86 7.27 5.17
C PRO A 224 -3.48 5.96 5.84
N PHE A 225 -3.21 4.95 4.99
CA PHE A 225 -2.38 3.82 5.41
C PHE A 225 -0.94 4.29 5.53
N VAL A 226 -0.40 4.18 6.73
CA VAL A 226 0.96 4.59 7.06
C VAL A 226 1.75 3.36 7.46
N ALA A 227 2.92 3.18 6.86
CA ALA A 227 3.92 2.30 7.44
C ALA A 227 4.91 3.15 8.24
N ALA A 228 5.18 2.75 9.49
CA ALA A 228 5.98 3.50 10.45
C ALA A 228 7.12 2.64 11.01
N GLY A 229 8.27 3.27 11.26
CA GLY A 229 9.47 2.58 11.72
C GLY A 229 10.70 3.49 11.72
N PRO A 230 11.87 2.96 12.11
CA PRO A 230 13.11 3.72 12.12
C PRO A 230 13.41 4.29 10.73
N GLY A 231 13.59 5.61 10.57
CA GLY A 231 13.86 6.20 9.24
C GLY A 231 15.08 5.61 8.55
N ALA A 232 16.07 5.15 9.33
CA ALA A 232 17.26 4.48 8.82
C ALA A 232 16.96 3.14 8.12
N SER A 233 15.97 2.36 8.61
CA SER A 233 15.59 1.10 7.95
C SER A 233 14.98 1.32 6.56
N TYR A 234 14.63 2.56 6.22
CA TYR A 234 14.03 2.91 4.93
C TYR A 234 14.99 3.51 3.94
N LEU A 235 16.15 4.00 4.41
CA LEU A 235 17.23 4.39 3.51
C LEU A 235 17.72 3.19 2.67
N GLY A 236 17.51 1.97 3.17
CA GLY A 236 17.87 0.73 2.50
C GLY A 236 19.38 0.59 2.33
N GLU A 237 19.79 -0.43 1.57
CA GLU A 237 21.17 -0.55 1.09
C GLU A 237 21.26 -0.03 -0.35
N GLY A 238 22.39 0.60 -0.70
CA GLY A 238 22.63 1.06 -2.06
C GLY A 238 21.76 2.26 -2.47
N LYS A 239 20.89 2.09 -3.47
CA LYS A 239 20.11 3.16 -4.13
C LYS A 239 18.58 3.01 -4.00
N GLU A 240 18.11 2.14 -3.13
CA GLU A 240 16.68 1.80 -3.02
C GLU A 240 15.84 3.03 -2.65
N PHE A 241 16.32 3.84 -1.69
CA PHE A 241 15.63 5.05 -1.28
C PHE A 241 15.56 6.08 -2.40
N GLU A 242 16.66 6.32 -3.11
CA GLU A 242 16.70 7.27 -4.23
C GLU A 242 15.80 6.83 -5.38
N GLN A 243 15.70 5.53 -5.65
CA GLN A 243 14.80 5.00 -6.68
C GLN A 243 13.33 5.18 -6.29
N LYS A 244 12.99 5.01 -5.01
CA LYS A 244 11.58 5.04 -4.55
C LYS A 244 11.10 6.44 -4.17
N TYR A 245 11.96 7.24 -3.54
CA TYR A 245 11.62 8.52 -2.92
C TYR A 245 12.48 9.68 -3.42
N CYS A 246 13.42 9.46 -4.35
CA CYS A 246 14.21 10.52 -4.96
C CYS A 246 14.97 11.40 -3.95
N GLY A 247 15.49 10.79 -2.88
CA GLY A 247 16.35 11.47 -1.91
C GLY A 247 17.57 12.09 -2.57
N ASP A 248 17.75 13.39 -2.39
CA ASP A 248 18.89 14.13 -2.93
C ASP A 248 19.93 14.46 -1.85
N LYS A 249 21.03 15.11 -2.26
CA LYS A 249 22.10 15.52 -1.32
C LYS A 249 21.59 16.42 -0.19
N ALA A 250 20.56 17.25 -0.45
CA ALA A 250 19.99 18.15 0.55
C ALA A 250 19.14 17.39 1.57
N PHE A 251 18.37 16.40 1.12
CA PHE A 251 17.66 15.44 1.96
C PHE A 251 18.64 14.73 2.91
N TYR A 252 19.67 14.06 2.38
CA TYR A 252 20.63 13.31 3.21
C TYR A 252 21.38 14.21 4.19
N LYS A 253 21.76 15.43 3.77
CA LYS A 253 22.40 16.41 4.67
C LYS A 253 21.48 16.75 5.85
N THR A 254 20.20 16.96 5.60
CA THR A 254 19.24 17.32 6.64
C THR A 254 18.90 16.13 7.52
N TRP A 255 18.71 14.95 6.93
CA TRP A 255 18.49 13.69 7.64
C TRP A 255 19.64 13.37 8.59
N ASN A 256 20.89 13.42 8.12
CA ASN A 256 22.07 13.17 8.95
C ASN A 256 22.19 14.17 10.11
N ARG A 257 21.87 15.45 9.88
CA ARG A 257 21.83 16.47 10.93
C ARG A 257 20.79 16.12 12.01
N LEU A 258 19.60 15.70 11.60
CA LEU A 258 18.52 15.32 12.53
C LEU A 258 18.86 14.05 13.30
N ALA A 259 19.45 13.05 12.62
CA ALA A 259 19.93 11.82 13.26
C ALA A 259 20.98 12.12 14.34
N ALA A 260 21.94 13.00 14.05
CA ALA A 260 22.97 13.39 15.03
C ALA A 260 22.40 14.10 16.27
N GLN A 261 21.24 14.77 16.15
CA GLN A 261 20.58 15.44 17.29
C GLN A 261 19.89 14.46 18.25
N GLN A 262 19.61 13.23 17.82
CA GLN A 262 18.90 12.22 18.60
C GLN A 262 19.84 11.30 19.42
N GLY A 263 21.17 11.46 19.31
CA GLY A 263 22.18 10.71 20.08
C GLY A 263 22.51 9.29 19.57
N GLU A 264 23.39 8.57 20.28
CA GLU A 264 23.72 7.16 19.97
C GLU A 264 22.49 6.27 20.24
N GLY A 265 21.73 5.97 19.18
CA GLY A 265 20.48 5.20 19.23
C GLY A 265 19.26 5.96 18.70
N GLY A 266 19.42 7.24 18.36
CA GLY A 266 18.36 8.11 17.89
C GLY A 266 17.98 7.90 16.42
N PHE A 267 16.83 7.25 16.18
CA PHE A 267 16.28 7.14 14.84
C PHE A 267 15.47 8.39 14.49
N VAL A 268 15.69 8.94 13.29
CA VAL A 268 14.73 9.87 12.69
C VAL A 268 13.46 9.05 12.42
N ASN A 269 12.43 9.20 13.25
CA ASN A 269 11.16 8.52 13.01
C ASN A 269 10.66 8.86 11.61
N ALA A 270 10.13 7.86 10.92
CA ALA A 270 9.62 8.04 9.59
C ALA A 270 8.32 7.30 9.37
N LYS A 271 7.51 7.91 8.54
CA LYS A 271 6.24 7.41 8.02
C LYS A 271 6.30 7.51 6.51
N TRP A 272 5.67 6.61 5.79
CA TRP A 272 5.35 6.88 4.38
C TRP A 272 3.88 6.69 4.09
N VAL A 273 3.46 7.39 3.06
CA VAL A 273 2.09 7.38 2.56
C VAL A 273 2.14 7.07 1.07
N SER A 274 1.38 6.06 0.67
CA SER A 274 1.19 5.70 -0.74
C SER A 274 -0.22 6.09 -1.20
N TYR A 275 -0.35 6.58 -2.43
CA TYR A 275 -1.63 6.97 -3.03
C TYR A 275 -1.62 6.61 -4.53
N ILE A 276 -2.70 6.08 -5.08
CA ILE A 276 -2.73 5.84 -6.54
C ILE A 276 -2.89 7.15 -7.27
N LEU A 277 -2.16 7.31 -8.36
CA LEU A 277 -2.47 8.38 -9.31
C LEU A 277 -2.83 7.84 -10.68
N LYS A 278 -2.40 6.62 -11.02
CA LYS A 278 -2.57 6.08 -12.36
C LYS A 278 -4.03 5.89 -12.80
N THR A 279 -4.98 5.70 -11.88
CA THR A 279 -6.42 5.66 -12.22
C THR A 279 -6.94 6.99 -12.73
N GLY A 280 -6.28 8.11 -12.47
CA GLY A 280 -6.60 9.40 -13.10
C GLY A 280 -6.59 9.33 -14.64
N ASN A 281 -5.88 8.37 -15.24
CA ASN A 281 -5.86 8.14 -16.69
C ASN A 281 -7.10 7.40 -17.24
N THR A 282 -8.04 6.98 -16.40
CA THR A 282 -9.28 6.30 -16.85
C THR A 282 -10.32 7.29 -17.36
N TRP A 283 -10.18 8.56 -16.99
CA TRP A 283 -11.00 9.66 -17.46
C TRP A 283 -10.52 10.13 -18.83
N LYS A 284 -11.48 10.50 -19.69
CA LYS A 284 -11.30 10.84 -21.12
C LYS A 284 -9.99 11.56 -21.45
N ASN A 285 -9.66 12.58 -20.67
CA ASN A 285 -8.51 13.46 -20.88
C ASN A 285 -7.60 13.53 -19.66
N GLY A 286 -7.41 12.43 -18.92
CA GLY A 286 -6.63 12.41 -17.67
C GLY A 286 -7.06 13.56 -16.73
N ILE A 287 -6.08 14.26 -16.14
CA ILE A 287 -6.33 15.32 -15.16
C ILE A 287 -5.97 16.69 -15.77
N GLU A 288 -6.95 17.55 -16.05
CA GLU A 288 -6.69 18.83 -16.71
C GLU A 288 -5.98 19.87 -15.80
N ASP A 289 -6.43 20.01 -14.55
CA ASP A 289 -5.82 20.86 -13.52
C ASP A 289 -5.51 20.03 -12.27
N PHE A 290 -4.24 19.70 -12.04
CA PHE A 290 -3.80 18.91 -10.90
C PHE A 290 -3.02 19.77 -9.91
N THR A 291 -3.41 19.71 -8.63
CA THR A 291 -2.65 20.29 -7.52
C THR A 291 -2.35 19.21 -6.49
N LEU A 292 -1.09 19.08 -6.12
CA LEU A 292 -0.67 18.24 -4.99
C LEU A 292 -0.13 19.12 -3.86
N ASN A 293 -0.74 19.00 -2.69
CA ASN A 293 -0.29 19.58 -1.43
C ASN A 293 0.32 18.47 -0.56
N LEU A 294 1.60 18.60 -0.22
CA LEU A 294 2.25 17.77 0.79
C LEU A 294 2.32 18.57 2.08
N VAL A 295 1.65 18.09 3.13
CA VAL A 295 1.48 18.78 4.40
C VAL A 295 2.27 18.04 5.49
N LYS A 296 3.18 18.77 6.11
CA LYS A 296 3.96 18.34 7.27
C LYS A 296 3.17 18.53 8.56
N GLY A 297 3.38 17.66 9.54
CA GLY A 297 2.95 17.87 10.92
C GLY A 297 3.66 19.06 11.57
N LYS A 298 4.95 19.26 11.24
CA LYS A 298 5.76 20.40 11.72
C LYS A 298 6.80 20.90 10.72
N PRO A 299 7.29 22.15 10.84
CA PRO A 299 8.13 22.78 9.80
C PRO A 299 9.44 22.04 9.48
N ASP A 300 10.03 21.35 10.44
CA ASP A 300 11.30 20.63 10.35
C ASP A 300 11.17 19.16 9.97
N GLU A 301 9.95 18.67 9.67
CA GLU A 301 9.77 17.37 9.03
C GLU A 301 10.40 17.35 7.63
N LEU A 302 10.89 16.18 7.24
CA LEU A 302 11.42 15.90 5.91
C LEU A 302 10.29 15.37 5.04
N ILE A 303 10.27 15.78 3.77
CA ILE A 303 9.44 15.15 2.74
C ILE A 303 10.34 14.77 1.57
N SER A 304 10.24 13.52 1.10
CA SER A 304 10.91 13.05 -0.12
C SER A 304 9.96 12.20 -0.95
N LEU A 305 9.92 12.45 -2.26
CA LEU A 305 9.13 11.68 -3.21
C LEU A 305 9.68 11.82 -4.63
N CYS A 306 9.49 10.79 -5.45
CA CYS A 306 9.64 10.91 -6.89
C CYS A 306 8.35 11.46 -7.49
N PHE A 307 8.35 12.73 -7.94
CA PHE A 307 7.19 13.36 -8.55
C PHE A 307 7.59 14.43 -9.57
N PRO A 308 6.88 14.56 -10.72
CA PRO A 308 7.20 15.56 -11.72
C PRO A 308 6.84 16.98 -11.28
N GLY A 309 7.57 17.95 -11.82
CA GLY A 309 7.39 19.37 -11.51
C GLY A 309 8.20 19.84 -10.30
N THR A 310 8.15 21.14 -10.05
CA THR A 310 8.91 21.78 -8.97
C THR A 310 7.96 22.17 -7.85
N PHE A 311 8.21 21.66 -6.64
CA PHE A 311 7.45 22.05 -5.46
C PHE A 311 7.81 23.45 -5.02
N THR A 312 6.79 24.20 -4.62
CA THR A 312 6.91 25.51 -4.00
C THR A 312 6.47 25.42 -2.55
N LYS A 313 7.20 26.06 -1.65
CA LYS A 313 6.80 26.17 -0.25
C LYS A 313 5.78 27.31 -0.14
N ILE A 314 4.51 26.98 0.11
CA ILE A 314 3.45 27.99 0.22
C ILE A 314 3.24 28.49 1.65
N ASN A 315 3.68 27.71 2.65
CA ASN A 315 3.74 28.09 4.07
C ASN A 315 4.76 27.19 4.81
N PRO A 316 5.00 27.35 6.13
CA PRO A 316 6.00 26.56 6.87
C PRO A 316 5.86 25.04 6.76
N THR A 317 4.65 24.53 6.60
CA THR A 317 4.33 23.09 6.64
C THR A 317 3.83 22.53 5.31
N THR A 318 3.57 23.36 4.30
CA THR A 318 2.96 22.90 3.03
C THR A 318 3.86 23.16 1.83
N LEU A 319 4.15 22.07 1.11
CA LEU A 319 4.77 22.09 -0.22
C LEU A 319 3.68 21.85 -1.27
N GLN A 320 3.66 22.63 -2.34
CA GLN A 320 2.67 22.52 -3.40
C GLN A 320 3.31 22.43 -4.77
N VAL A 321 2.78 21.55 -5.62
CA VAL A 321 3.06 21.52 -7.05
C VAL A 321 1.73 21.60 -7.81
N LYS A 322 1.75 22.28 -8.96
CA LYS A 322 0.62 22.36 -9.88
C LYS A 322 1.05 21.88 -11.25
N LEU A 323 0.24 21.02 -11.86
CA LEU A 323 0.46 20.47 -13.19
C LEU A 323 -0.79 20.68 -14.05
N ARG A 324 -0.59 20.87 -15.35
CA ARG A 324 -1.66 20.98 -16.36
C ARG A 324 -1.64 19.76 -17.26
N ASN A 325 -2.81 19.29 -17.67
CA ASN A 325 -2.98 18.12 -18.55
C ASN A 325 -2.17 16.92 -18.06
N PHE A 326 -2.18 16.70 -16.75
CA PHE A 326 -1.38 15.71 -16.09
C PHE A 326 -1.85 14.29 -16.46
N ARG A 327 -0.87 13.43 -16.73
CA ARG A 327 -1.02 12.00 -17.04
C ARG A 327 -0.10 11.22 -16.12
N PRO A 328 -0.59 10.79 -14.94
CA PRO A 328 0.24 10.11 -13.97
C PRO A 328 0.88 8.85 -14.57
N GLN A 329 2.21 8.77 -14.50
CA GLN A 329 3.00 7.61 -14.98
C GLN A 329 3.27 6.59 -13.87
N GLN A 330 3.13 7.01 -12.61
CA GLN A 330 3.35 6.20 -11.44
C GLN A 330 2.41 6.62 -10.32
N ASP A 331 2.26 5.74 -9.34
CA ASP A 331 1.55 6.05 -8.11
C ASP A 331 2.46 6.84 -7.18
N LEU A 332 1.84 7.57 -6.26
CA LEU A 332 2.54 8.42 -5.32
C LEU A 332 3.10 7.57 -4.17
N ASN A 333 4.37 7.80 -3.84
CA ASN A 333 5.01 7.30 -2.63
C ASN A 333 5.72 8.48 -1.96
N VAL A 334 5.26 8.87 -0.77
CA VAL A 334 5.80 10.02 -0.04
C VAL A 334 6.43 9.54 1.25
N TYR A 335 7.71 9.79 1.41
CA TYR A 335 8.43 9.61 2.66
C TYR A 335 8.30 10.89 3.51
N PHE A 336 7.87 10.72 4.76
CA PHE A 336 7.88 11.73 5.82
C PHE A 336 8.90 11.33 6.88
N GLY A 337 9.87 12.19 7.18
CA GLY A 337 10.88 11.96 8.21
C GLY A 337 10.82 13.01 9.31
N ASN A 338 11.37 12.69 10.50
CA ASN A 338 11.32 13.52 11.70
C ASN A 338 9.87 13.76 12.19
N VAL A 339 9.03 12.75 12.00
CA VAL A 339 7.62 12.77 12.42
C VAL A 339 7.51 12.60 13.93
N GLU A 340 6.48 13.20 14.52
CA GLU A 340 6.14 13.03 15.94
C GLU A 340 5.31 11.76 16.16
N GLY A 341 5.46 11.15 17.34
CA GLY A 341 4.92 9.82 17.64
C GLY A 341 5.74 8.74 16.93
N GLY A 342 6.35 7.83 17.71
CA GLY A 342 7.17 6.74 17.19
C GLY A 342 6.37 5.67 16.44
N SER A 343 6.88 4.44 16.44
CA SER A 343 6.27 3.25 15.83
C SER A 343 4.99 2.75 16.52
N GLU A 344 4.28 3.60 17.27
CA GLU A 344 3.04 3.21 17.94
C GLU A 344 2.00 2.84 16.88
N ASN A 345 1.47 1.62 16.99
CA ASN A 345 0.40 1.12 16.14
C ASN A 345 -0.90 1.82 16.55
N THR A 346 -1.23 2.93 15.89
CA THR A 346 -2.56 3.57 15.97
C THR A 346 -3.46 3.16 14.80
N GLY A 347 -3.08 2.10 14.08
CA GLY A 347 -3.77 1.61 12.90
C GLY A 347 -5.11 0.98 13.24
N GLU A 348 -6.19 1.64 12.87
CA GLU A 348 -7.52 1.03 12.92
C GLU A 348 -7.72 0.05 11.74
N ALA A 349 -8.72 -0.85 11.84
CA ALA A 349 -9.15 -1.86 10.84
C ALA A 349 -9.51 -1.31 9.42
N PRO A 350 -10.26 -1.95 8.51
CA PRO A 350 -11.17 -1.12 7.66
C PRO A 350 -12.61 -1.05 8.16
N ALA A 351 -13.47 -0.22 7.55
CA ALA A 351 -14.90 -0.28 7.81
C ALA A 351 -15.56 -1.33 6.91
N LEU A 352 -15.90 -2.48 7.47
CA LEU A 352 -16.74 -3.50 6.80
C LEU A 352 -18.21 -3.18 7.07
N ARG A 353 -18.75 -2.17 6.39
CA ARG A 353 -20.16 -1.80 6.57
C ARG A 353 -21.05 -2.92 6.04
N PRO A 354 -21.94 -3.51 6.85
CA PRO A 354 -22.90 -4.49 6.36
C PRO A 354 -23.95 -3.79 5.47
N HIS A 355 -24.38 -4.50 4.42
CA HIS A 355 -25.48 -4.18 3.49
C HIS A 355 -25.15 -3.38 2.22
N TYR A 356 -24.70 -4.09 1.20
CA TYR A 356 -25.54 -4.45 0.04
C TYR A 356 -24.87 -5.68 -0.59
N LEU A 357 -24.94 -6.83 0.11
CA LEU A 357 -24.85 -8.09 -0.62
C LEU A 357 -25.93 -7.98 -1.68
N LEU A 358 -25.55 -8.06 -2.96
CA LEU A 358 -26.47 -8.36 -4.03
C LEU A 358 -27.34 -9.51 -3.52
N LYS A 359 -28.58 -9.20 -3.13
CA LYS A 359 -29.61 -10.24 -3.11
C LYS A 359 -29.60 -10.75 -4.53
N LYS A 360 -29.16 -11.99 -4.68
CA LYS A 360 -29.18 -12.71 -5.96
C LYS A 360 -30.56 -12.59 -6.60
#